data_AF-A0A3Q0IXR8-F1
#
_entry.id   AF-A0A3Q0IXR8-F1
#
_cell.length_a   1.000
_cell.length_b   1.000
_cell.length_c   1.000
_cell.angle_alpha   90.00
_cell.angle_beta   90.00
_cell.angle_gamma   90.00
#
_symmetry.space_group_name_H-M   'P 1'
#
loop_
_entity.id
_entity.type
_entity.pdbx_description
1 polymer ?
#
loop_
_entity_poly.entity_id
_entity_poly.type
_entity_poly.pdbx_seq_one_letter_code
_entity_poly.pdbx_strand_id
1 'polypeptide(L)'
;MLPHLQEDRLEDVRKVLHHFHSTNEIADIVLKACVFRRDYYNEIFLRDLLNLRDPSLTPVQIKFVDRLHSAGKVPHQMYANWELKP
;
A
#
# COMPACT_ATOMS: atom_id res chain seq x y z
N MET A 1 10.65 -13.91 12.34
CA MET A 1 9.31 -13.76 11.74
C MET A 1 9.06 -14.97 10.86
N LEU A 2 7.84 -15.50 10.86
CA LEU A 2 7.48 -16.67 10.05
C LEU A 2 7.24 -16.23 8.58
N PRO A 3 7.85 -16.88 7.58
CA PRO A 3 7.80 -16.44 6.18
C PRO A 3 6.39 -16.45 5.58
N HIS A 4 5.56 -17.43 5.95
CA HIS A 4 4.19 -17.56 5.44
C HIS A 4 3.31 -16.33 5.75
N LEU A 5 3.53 -15.66 6.89
CA LEU A 5 2.75 -14.48 7.26
C LEU A 5 3.07 -13.27 6.36
N GLN A 6 4.26 -13.23 5.77
CA GLN A 6 4.62 -12.15 4.85
C GLN A 6 4.03 -12.39 3.46
N GLU A 7 3.97 -13.64 3.00
CA GLU A 7 3.36 -14.01 1.73
C GLU A 7 1.85 -13.71 1.70
N ASP A 8 1.11 -14.07 2.75
CA ASP A 8 -0.31 -13.72 2.91
C ASP A 8 -0.54 -12.20 2.84
N ARG A 9 0.31 -11.40 3.51
CA ARG A 9 0.18 -9.94 3.52
C ARG A 9 0.47 -9.32 2.16
N LEU A 10 1.46 -9.82 1.44
CA LEU A 10 1.75 -9.35 0.08
C LEU A 10 0.59 -9.69 -0.88
N GLU A 11 -0.07 -10.82 -0.67
CA GLU A 11 -1.28 -11.16 -1.43
C GLU A 11 -2.44 -10.20 -1.13
N ASP A 12 -2.63 -9.79 0.13
CA ASP A 12 -3.60 -8.75 0.48
C ASP A 12 -3.29 -7.41 -0.20
N VAL A 13 -2.02 -6.99 -0.24
CA VAL A 13 -1.61 -5.78 -0.98
C VAL A 13 -1.95 -5.91 -2.46
N ARG A 14 -1.66 -7.06 -3.08
CA ARG A 14 -1.99 -7.32 -4.49
C ARG A 14 -3.48 -7.25 -4.75
N LYS A 15 -4.31 -7.83 -3.89
CA LYS A 15 -5.79 -7.76 -3.98
C LYS A 15 -6.27 -6.30 -3.95
N VAL A 16 -5.71 -5.49 -3.05
CA VAL A 16 -6.04 -4.05 -2.96
C VAL A 16 -5.63 -3.31 -4.22
N LEU A 17 -4.44 -3.58 -4.76
CA LEU A 17 -3.97 -2.96 -6.00
C LEU A 17 -4.84 -3.37 -7.19
N HIS A 18 -5.24 -4.64 -7.29
CA HIS A 18 -6.17 -5.10 -8.31
C HIS A 18 -7.55 -4.43 -8.21
N HIS A 19 -8.08 -4.28 -6.98
CA HIS A 19 -9.31 -3.55 -6.76
C HIS A 19 -9.18 -2.10 -7.26
N PHE A 20 -8.12 -1.39 -6.82
CA PHE A 20 -7.87 -0.02 -7.24
C PHE A 20 -7.68 0.11 -8.75
N HIS A 21 -7.00 -0.84 -9.40
CA HIS A 21 -6.86 -0.85 -10.85
C HIS A 21 -8.21 -0.97 -11.56
N SER A 22 -9.14 -1.74 -10.98
CA SER A 22 -10.45 -1.99 -11.56
C SER A 22 -11.46 -0.87 -11.29
N THR A 23 -11.42 -0.24 -10.12
CA THR A 23 -12.45 0.73 -9.67
C THR A 23 -11.93 2.17 -9.63
N ASN A 24 -10.61 2.37 -9.60
CA ASN A 24 -9.94 3.63 -9.31
C ASN A 24 -10.29 4.21 -7.92
N GLU A 25 -10.75 3.34 -7.00
CA GLU A 25 -11.16 3.69 -5.64
C GLU A 25 -10.29 3.00 -4.59
N ILE A 26 -10.00 3.71 -3.49
CA ILE A 26 -9.31 3.11 -2.35
C ILE A 26 -10.30 2.18 -1.66
N ALA A 27 -9.97 0.89 -1.58
CA ALA A 27 -10.81 -0.09 -0.91
C ALA A 27 -11.14 0.34 0.52
N ASP A 28 -12.41 0.21 0.91
CA ASP A 28 -12.91 0.61 2.23
C ASP A 28 -12.14 -0.05 3.39
N ILE A 29 -11.69 -1.29 3.21
CA ILE A 29 -10.85 -1.99 4.19
C ILE A 29 -9.52 -1.26 4.47
N VAL A 30 -8.93 -0.61 3.47
CA VAL A 30 -7.69 0.18 3.61
C VAL A 30 -7.98 1.48 4.36
N LEU A 31 -9.10 2.13 4.04
CA LEU A 31 -9.55 3.34 4.75
C LEU A 31 -9.82 3.04 6.22
N LYS A 32 -10.52 1.94 6.50
CA LYS A 32 -10.79 1.44 7.85
C LYS A 32 -9.50 1.08 8.57
N ALA A 33 -8.58 0.36 7.93
CA ALA A 33 -7.28 0.03 8.53
C ALA A 33 -6.50 1.29 8.92
N CYS A 34 -6.50 2.31 8.04
CA CYS A 34 -5.84 3.59 8.32
C CYS A 34 -6.44 4.34 9.53
N VAL A 35 -7.71 4.13 9.87
CA VAL A 35 -8.38 4.79 11.01
C VAL A 35 -8.33 3.93 12.27
N PHE A 36 -8.74 2.67 12.15
CA PHE A 36 -8.94 1.76 13.29
C PHE A 36 -7.70 0.93 13.65
N ARG A 37 -6.75 0.78 12.72
CA ARG A 37 -5.53 -0.03 12.89
C ARG A 37 -4.29 0.73 12.42
N ARG A 38 -4.09 1.94 12.93
CA ARG A 38 -3.02 2.85 12.51
C ARG A 38 -1.63 2.23 12.56
N ASP A 39 -1.27 1.55 13.63
CA ASP A 39 0.04 0.88 13.74
C ASP A 39 0.23 -0.17 12.66
N TYR A 40 -0.74 -1.07 12.49
CA TYR A 40 -0.71 -2.06 11.41
C TYR A 40 -0.62 -1.41 10.03
N TYR A 41 -1.42 -0.37 9.79
CA TYR A 41 -1.45 0.32 8.52
C TYR A 41 -0.09 0.97 8.18
N ASN A 42 0.52 1.70 9.12
CA ASN A 42 1.79 2.39 8.87
C ASN A 42 3.00 1.45 8.90
N GLU A 43 3.05 0.52 9.85
CA GLU A 43 4.23 -0.32 10.06
C GLU A 43 4.25 -1.58 9.20
N ILE A 44 3.07 -2.07 8.79
CA ILE A 44 2.95 -3.32 8.02
C ILE A 44 2.48 -2.99 6.61
N PHE A 45 1.23 -2.54 6.44
CA PHE A 45 0.63 -2.39 5.11
C PHE A 45 1.38 -1.41 4.22
N LEU A 46 1.69 -0.19 4.70
CA LEU A 46 2.45 0.77 3.91
C LEU A 46 3.87 0.27 3.61
N ARG A 47 4.52 -0.44 4.54
CA ARG A 47 5.85 -1.01 4.25
C ARG A 47 5.77 -2.09 3.18
N ASP A 48 4.82 -3.02 3.28
CA ASP A 48 4.64 -4.08 2.29
C ASP A 48 4.21 -3.49 0.92
N LEU A 49 3.36 -2.46 0.91
CA LEU A 49 2.97 -1.73 -0.30
C LEU A 49 4.14 -1.00 -0.96
N LEU A 50 4.95 -0.25 -0.22
CA LEU A 50 6.05 0.54 -0.77
C LEU A 50 7.25 -0.33 -1.17
N ASN A 51 7.41 -1.51 -0.57
CA ASN A 51 8.47 -2.46 -0.91
C ASN A 51 8.01 -3.58 -1.86
N LEU A 52 6.76 -3.57 -2.33
CA LEU A 52 6.27 -4.55 -3.29
C LEU A 52 7.11 -4.48 -4.57
N ARG A 53 7.83 -5.56 -4.86
CA ARG A 53 8.63 -5.72 -6.08
C ARG A 53 7.89 -6.59 -7.08
N ASP A 54 6.91 -5.99 -7.74
CA ASP A 54 6.13 -6.66 -8.76
C ASP A 54 6.02 -5.75 -10.00
N PRO A 55 6.81 -5.98 -11.07
CA PRO A 55 6.89 -5.08 -12.22
C PRO A 55 5.56 -4.98 -12.97
N SER A 56 4.69 -5.98 -12.85
CA SER A 56 3.37 -5.96 -13.48
C SER A 56 2.39 -4.99 -12.78
N LEU A 57 2.60 -4.75 -11.49
CA LEU A 57 1.76 -3.90 -10.66
C LEU A 57 2.38 -2.52 -10.37
N THR A 58 3.66 -2.30 -10.68
CA THR A 58 4.37 -1.03 -10.49
C THR A 58 3.58 0.22 -10.94
N PRO A 59 3.01 0.31 -12.15
CA PRO A 59 2.26 1.50 -12.55
C PRO A 59 0.98 1.73 -11.72
N VAL A 60 0.35 0.64 -11.24
CA VAL A 60 -0.84 0.70 -10.38
C VAL A 60 -0.45 1.11 -8.96
N GLN A 61 0.63 0.51 -8.44
CA GLN A 61 1.22 0.83 -7.15
C GLN A 61 1.57 2.31 -7.06
N ILE A 62 2.22 2.89 -8.07
CA ILE A 62 2.56 4.31 -8.09
C ILE A 62 1.30 5.18 -8.00
N LYS A 63 0.29 4.93 -8.84
CA LYS A 63 -0.98 5.67 -8.81
C LYS A 63 -1.70 5.51 -7.47
N PHE A 64 -1.67 4.32 -6.89
CA PHE A 64 -2.31 4.05 -5.62
C PHE A 64 -1.63 4.78 -4.46
N VAL A 65 -0.29 4.78 -4.43
CA VAL A 65 0.50 5.48 -3.41
C VAL A 65 0.31 7.00 -3.51
N ASP A 66 0.31 7.56 -4.72
CA ASP A 66 -0.01 8.98 -4.97
C ASP A 66 -1.43 9.34 -4.49
N ARG A 67 -2.42 8.49 -4.80
CA ARG A 67 -3.80 8.68 -4.35
C ARG A 67 -3.92 8.64 -2.82
N LEU A 68 -3.21 7.73 -2.16
CA LEU A 68 -3.17 7.64 -0.70
C LEU A 68 -2.48 8.85 -0.08
N HIS A 69 -1.37 9.33 -0.66
CA HIS A 69 -0.65 10.52 -0.20
C HIS A 69 -1.50 11.78 -0.32
N SER A 70 -2.12 11.99 -1.48
CA SER A 70 -3.08 13.08 -1.72
C SER A 70 -4.26 13.06 -0.74
N ALA A 71 -4.68 11.87 -0.29
CA ALA A 71 -5.73 11.70 0.72
C ALA A 71 -5.23 11.84 2.17
N GLY A 72 -3.96 12.21 2.39
CA GLY A 72 -3.35 12.31 3.72
C GLY A 72 -3.17 10.97 4.43
N LYS A 73 -3.19 9.86 3.68
CA LYS A 73 -3.09 8.48 4.21
C LYS A 73 -1.69 7.89 4.07
N VAL A 74 -0.71 8.63 3.54
CA VAL A 74 0.71 8.26 3.59
C VAL A 74 1.47 9.41 4.24
N PRO A 75 2.26 9.16 5.30
CA PRO A 75 3.13 10.19 5.86
C PRO A 75 4.08 10.75 4.80
N HIS A 76 4.19 12.07 4.72
CA HIS A 76 5.00 12.74 3.68
C HIS A 76 6.44 12.24 3.64
N GLN A 77 7.05 11.96 4.81
CA GLN A 77 8.41 11.41 4.90
C GLN A 77 8.53 10.01 4.28
N MET A 78 7.52 9.14 4.45
CA MET A 78 7.51 7.81 3.85
C MET A 78 7.35 7.89 2.33
N TYR A 79 6.46 8.77 1.86
CA TYR A 79 6.22 8.99 0.43
C TYR A 79 7.49 9.51 -0.27
N ALA A 80 8.09 10.59 0.26
CA ALA A 80 9.31 11.16 -0.29
C ALA A 80 10.46 10.15 -0.35
N ASN A 81 10.67 9.35 0.71
CA ASN A 81 11.72 8.34 0.73
C ASN A 81 11.47 7.17 -0.24
N TRP A 82 10.22 6.91 -0.61
CA TRP A 82 9.87 5.89 -1.59
C TRP A 82 10.05 6.42 -3.03
N GLU A 83 9.60 7.63 -3.33
CA GLU A 83 9.81 8.25 -4.65
C GLU A 83 11.30 8.42 -5.00
N LEU A 84 12.15 8.62 -3.99
CA LEU A 84 13.60 8.72 -4.15
C LEU A 84 14.29 7.37 -4.42
N LYS A 85 13.56 6.25 -4.40
CA LYS A 85 14.07 4.90 -4.73
C LYS A 85 13.60 4.53 -6.15
N PRO A 86 14.36 4.89 -7.20
CA PRO A 86 14.08 4.48 -8.56
C PRO A 86 14.23 2.96 -8.75
#